data_AF-A0A662HAG1-F1
#
_entry.id   AF-A0A662HAG1-F1
#
_cell.length_a   1.000
_cell.length_b   1.000
_cell.length_c   1.000
_cell.angle_alpha   90.00
_cell.angle_beta   90.00
_cell.angle_gamma   90.00
#
_symmetry.space_group_name_H-M   'P 1'
#
loop_
_entity.id
_entity.type
_entity.pdbx_description
1 polymer ?
#
loop_
_entity_poly.entity_id
_entity_poly.type
_entity_poly.pdbx_seq_one_letter_code
_entity_poly.pdbx_strand_id
1 'polypeptide(L)'
;MTKSTVLKILNKDNSIIYFSRGCPFYFYRHTLHRFSKLKKMLTPKEVALNIGVSYWTVLRMIKKGELRALRTPGGHYRIPIYALEEQFTHLQHSRAYRERSSVEENIQAFRKYFTQDLAKILEIMQSYQGLLTISDLARILGLQVSSVWYKIKRLRAGGFAFGADIDHYKLGLIKLLVFLDRIISINDIPSAFLRYYAPIVPKGLFLIYYLPLNYDIDDILKLLPKTFLEQYWVIEETYYSRPKYTLYYDFNKRTIVFNWLLMEKRYREKLGKVIFSKPEAPTRIDLIDLLIAKELEKNPFISLRDIQVKIKMHGINLKYSRILRHFKNHLLGRGVIRGIRLRLVPLPSEYNTLFIAKLRGDQKSLHALASTLLEHPSFTATYVAFKKNHVFIMGVVPFSEIVTLSAFMESIKGIDEAEITLLDRNKRKAFTIPYTREFYHGKWILKFK
;
A
#
# COMPACT_ATOMS: atom_id res chain seq x y z
N MET A 1 41.60 -14.77 -57.03
CA MET A 1 41.76 -13.30 -57.08
C MET A 1 40.60 -12.64 -56.33
N THR A 2 40.88 -12.04 -55.18
CA THR A 2 40.26 -10.77 -54.70
C THR A 2 41.05 -10.35 -53.45
N LYS A 3 41.75 -9.21 -53.57
CA LYS A 3 42.59 -8.61 -52.51
C LYS A 3 41.71 -8.12 -51.35
N SER A 4 42.04 -8.46 -50.10
CA SER A 4 41.46 -7.79 -48.92
C SER A 4 42.43 -6.73 -48.38
N THR A 5 42.05 -5.46 -48.49
CA THR A 5 42.76 -4.33 -47.89
C THR A 5 42.45 -4.25 -46.40
N VAL A 6 43.48 -4.30 -45.55
CA VAL A 6 43.39 -4.09 -44.09
C VAL A 6 43.63 -2.60 -43.80
N LEU A 7 42.66 -1.94 -43.16
CA LEU A 7 42.80 -0.57 -42.67
C LEU A 7 43.44 -0.60 -41.27
N LYS A 8 44.65 -0.04 -41.14
CA LYS A 8 45.29 0.26 -39.84
C LYS A 8 44.92 1.67 -39.40
N ILE A 9 44.33 1.82 -38.22
CA ILE A 9 44.21 3.12 -37.53
C ILE A 9 44.80 2.95 -36.13
N LEU A 10 45.78 3.79 -35.79
CA LEU A 10 46.44 3.84 -34.48
C LEU A 10 45.63 4.71 -33.50
N ASN A 11 45.50 4.28 -32.25
CA ASN A 11 45.00 5.09 -31.13
C ASN A 11 46.14 5.36 -30.13
N LYS A 12 46.02 6.42 -29.32
CA LYS A 12 47.06 7.00 -28.45
C LYS A 12 47.64 6.09 -27.36
N ASP A 13 47.11 4.88 -27.16
CA ASP A 13 47.60 3.91 -26.16
C ASP A 13 48.15 2.61 -26.79
N ASN A 14 48.55 2.62 -28.06
CA ASN A 14 49.32 1.55 -28.73
C ASN A 14 48.75 0.11 -28.64
N SER A 15 47.43 -0.06 -28.46
CA SER A 15 46.77 -1.36 -28.59
C SER A 15 46.28 -1.61 -30.01
N ILE A 16 46.66 -2.77 -30.58
CA ILE A 16 46.26 -3.20 -31.93
C ILE A 16 44.91 -3.91 -31.86
N ILE A 17 43.90 -3.42 -32.58
CA ILE A 17 42.60 -4.08 -32.74
C ILE A 17 42.54 -4.70 -34.14
N TYR A 18 42.36 -6.02 -34.21
CA TYR A 18 42.09 -6.73 -35.47
C TYR A 18 40.57 -6.86 -35.68
N PHE A 19 40.08 -6.54 -36.87
CA PHE A 19 38.67 -6.76 -37.26
C PHE A 19 38.59 -7.87 -38.31
N SER A 20 37.81 -8.92 -38.03
CA SER A 20 37.30 -9.81 -39.08
C SER A 20 35.95 -9.29 -39.59
N ARG A 21 35.71 -9.36 -40.90
CA ARG A 21 34.43 -8.94 -41.49
C ARG A 21 33.38 -10.00 -41.18
N GLY A 22 32.53 -9.72 -40.19
CA GLY A 22 31.38 -10.56 -39.86
C GLY A 22 30.44 -10.08 -38.75
N CYS A 23 30.55 -8.84 -38.25
CA CYS A 23 29.67 -8.34 -37.18
C CYS A 23 28.72 -7.24 -37.69
N PRO A 24 27.39 -7.37 -37.52
CA PRO A 24 26.43 -6.38 -37.94
C PRO A 24 26.50 -5.11 -37.06
N PHE A 25 26.13 -3.99 -37.69
CA PHE A 25 26.14 -2.59 -37.23
C PHE A 25 25.41 -2.27 -35.90
N TYR A 26 25.09 -3.25 -35.05
CA TYR A 26 24.38 -3.07 -33.78
C TYR A 26 25.26 -2.69 -32.59
N PHE A 27 26.58 -2.89 -32.69
CA PHE A 27 27.49 -2.61 -31.56
C PHE A 27 27.95 -1.15 -31.45
N TYR A 28 27.79 -0.33 -32.50
CA TYR A 28 28.24 1.08 -32.49
C TYR A 28 27.22 2.04 -31.87
N ARG A 29 25.91 1.74 -31.92
CA ARG A 29 24.87 2.60 -31.32
C ARG A 29 24.79 2.45 -29.80
N HIS A 30 25.09 1.27 -29.26
CA HIS A 30 25.00 1.01 -27.82
C HIS A 30 26.18 1.56 -27.02
N THR A 31 27.39 1.62 -27.59
CA THR A 31 28.57 2.23 -26.94
C THR A 31 28.50 3.75 -26.97
N LEU A 32 28.10 4.38 -28.08
CA LEU A 32 27.94 5.84 -28.15
C LEU A 32 26.80 6.38 -27.26
N HIS A 33 25.70 5.63 -27.10
CA HIS A 33 24.62 6.02 -26.18
C HIS A 33 24.97 5.80 -24.70
N ARG A 34 25.87 4.86 -24.38
CA ARG A 34 26.43 4.66 -23.04
C ARG A 34 27.45 5.77 -22.70
N PHE A 35 28.24 6.21 -23.68
CA PHE A 35 29.15 7.35 -23.52
C PHE A 35 28.42 8.71 -23.41
N SER A 36 27.25 8.89 -24.05
CA SER A 36 26.47 10.13 -23.92
C SER A 36 25.77 10.26 -22.55
N LYS A 37 25.46 9.15 -21.86
CA LYS A 37 24.93 9.16 -20.48
C LYS A 37 25.98 9.56 -19.44
N LEU A 38 27.28 9.37 -19.72
CA LEU A 38 28.37 9.67 -18.78
C LEU A 38 28.62 11.17 -18.54
N LYS A 39 28.08 12.07 -19.38
CA LYS A 39 28.28 13.53 -19.25
C LYS A 39 27.13 14.27 -18.58
N LYS A 40 26.04 13.60 -18.18
CA LYS A 40 24.90 14.31 -17.59
C LYS A 40 25.19 14.67 -16.13
N MET A 41 25.33 15.97 -15.88
CA MET A 41 25.52 16.55 -14.55
C MET A 41 24.19 17.08 -14.02
N LEU A 42 23.85 16.72 -12.79
CA LEU A 42 22.61 17.12 -12.12
C LEU A 42 22.89 18.18 -11.06
N THR A 43 21.95 19.08 -10.86
CA THR A 43 21.93 19.99 -9.71
C THR A 43 21.50 19.23 -8.45
N PRO A 44 21.88 19.70 -7.24
CA PRO A 44 21.42 19.07 -6.00
C PRO A 44 19.88 19.05 -5.86
N LYS A 45 19.17 19.98 -6.51
CA LYS A 45 17.70 20.00 -6.55
C LYS A 45 17.14 18.88 -7.43
N GLU A 46 17.73 18.64 -8.60
CA GLU A 46 17.36 17.52 -9.46
C GLU A 46 17.71 16.18 -8.80
N VAL A 47 18.84 16.10 -8.09
CA VAL A 47 19.19 14.91 -7.32
C VAL A 47 18.18 14.67 -6.19
N ALA A 48 17.79 15.71 -5.45
CA ALA A 48 16.78 15.62 -4.40
C ALA A 48 15.45 15.06 -4.92
N LEU A 49 15.03 15.51 -6.10
CA LEU A 49 13.85 15.00 -6.80
C LEU A 49 14.02 13.53 -7.23
N ASN A 50 15.18 13.15 -7.76
CA ASN A 50 15.44 11.78 -8.21
C ASN A 50 15.50 10.77 -7.06
N ILE A 51 16.15 11.11 -5.94
CA ILE A 51 16.32 10.19 -4.80
C ILE A 51 15.22 10.33 -3.74
N GLY A 52 14.28 11.27 -3.92
CA GLY A 52 13.12 11.47 -3.04
C GLY A 52 13.47 12.01 -1.65
N VAL A 53 14.50 12.85 -1.52
CA VAL A 53 14.92 13.48 -0.26
C VAL A 53 14.88 15.01 -0.35
N SER A 54 15.06 15.70 0.77
CA SER A 54 15.13 17.16 0.76
C SER A 54 16.43 17.67 0.12
N TYR A 55 16.38 18.86 -0.49
CA TYR A 55 17.55 19.56 -1.01
C TYR A 55 18.69 19.68 0.03
N TRP A 56 18.34 19.96 1.29
CA TRP A 56 19.30 20.06 2.40
C TRP A 56 19.98 18.73 2.72
N THR A 57 19.24 17.62 2.59
CA THR A 57 19.79 16.27 2.73
C THR A 57 20.87 16.03 1.68
N VAL A 58 20.61 16.40 0.42
CA VAL A 58 21.61 16.28 -0.66
C VAL A 58 22.85 17.11 -0.38
N LEU A 59 22.70 18.38 0.04
CA LEU A 59 23.84 19.22 0.39
C LEU A 59 24.66 18.67 1.57
N ARG A 60 23.99 18.06 2.57
CA ARG A 60 24.66 17.40 3.69
C ARG A 60 25.48 16.20 3.20
N MET A 61 24.92 15.37 2.31
CA MET A 61 25.61 14.21 1.74
C MET A 61 26.85 14.64 0.96
N ILE A 62 26.77 15.72 0.18
CA ILE A 62 27.93 16.28 -0.54
C ILE A 62 29.01 16.73 0.44
N LYS A 63 28.64 17.49 1.48
CA LYS A 63 29.59 18.00 2.49
C LYS A 63 30.28 16.88 3.28
N LYS A 64 29.61 15.75 3.46
CA LYS A 64 30.16 14.57 4.15
C LYS A 64 30.97 13.64 3.23
N GLY A 65 31.06 13.95 1.94
CA GLY A 65 31.69 13.07 0.95
C GLY A 65 30.86 11.82 0.60
N GLU A 66 29.66 11.70 1.15
CA GLU A 66 28.72 10.59 0.88
C GLU A 66 28.16 10.66 -0.55
N LEU A 67 28.13 11.85 -1.16
CA LEU A 67 27.72 12.04 -2.55
C LEU A 67 28.79 12.82 -3.31
N ARG A 68 29.40 12.17 -4.31
CA ARG A 68 30.41 12.80 -5.17
C ARG A 68 29.78 13.94 -5.97
N ALA A 69 30.31 15.14 -5.83
CA ALA A 69 29.89 16.32 -6.58
C ALA A 69 31.10 17.16 -6.98
N LEU A 70 31.01 17.79 -8.16
CA LEU A 70 31.95 18.79 -8.63
C LEU A 70 31.43 20.18 -8.28
N ARG A 71 32.34 21.09 -7.94
CA ARG A 71 32.01 22.50 -7.71
C ARG A 71 32.33 23.29 -8.97
N THR A 72 31.34 24.02 -9.49
CA THR A 72 31.54 24.94 -10.63
C THR A 72 32.34 26.17 -10.18
N PRO A 73 32.98 26.92 -11.10
CA PRO A 73 33.64 28.18 -10.77
C PRO A 73 32.74 29.18 -10.02
N GLY A 74 31.44 29.22 -10.33
CA GLY A 74 30.43 30.02 -9.61
C GLY A 74 29.97 29.45 -8.25
N GLY A 75 30.69 28.47 -7.69
CA GLY A 75 30.44 27.93 -6.35
C GLY A 75 29.31 26.90 -6.22
N HIS A 76 28.54 26.63 -7.27
CA HIS A 76 27.45 25.65 -7.26
C HIS A 76 27.93 24.19 -7.39
N TYR A 77 27.19 23.26 -6.78
CA TYR A 77 27.45 21.82 -6.94
C TYR A 77 26.81 21.26 -8.22
N ARG A 78 27.49 20.28 -8.82
CA ARG A 78 27.04 19.45 -9.94
C ARG A 78 27.39 17.99 -9.66
N ILE A 79 26.40 17.10 -9.71
CA ILE A 79 26.52 15.70 -9.33
C ILE A 79 26.44 14.86 -10.60
N PRO A 80 27.46 14.06 -10.93
CA PRO A 80 27.39 13.20 -12.10
C PRO A 80 26.36 12.08 -11.88
N ILE A 81 25.61 11.74 -12.92
CA ILE A 81 24.50 10.79 -12.81
C ILE A 81 24.92 9.39 -12.30
N TYR A 82 26.13 8.93 -12.62
CA TYR A 82 26.65 7.63 -12.15
C TYR A 82 26.85 7.59 -10.62
N ALA A 83 27.12 8.73 -9.98
CA ALA A 83 27.23 8.81 -8.53
C ALA A 83 25.89 8.55 -7.83
N LEU A 84 24.78 8.69 -8.56
CA LEU A 84 23.46 8.28 -8.07
C LEU A 84 23.28 6.77 -8.17
N GLU A 85 23.76 6.10 -9.22
CA GLU A 85 23.56 4.66 -9.43
C GLU A 85 24.25 3.82 -8.32
N GLU A 86 25.47 4.20 -7.92
CA GLU A 86 26.17 3.61 -6.77
C GLU A 86 25.42 3.84 -5.45
N GLN A 87 24.92 5.06 -5.24
CA GLN A 87 24.17 5.42 -4.04
C GLN A 87 22.78 4.78 -3.99
N PHE A 88 22.08 4.62 -5.12
CA PHE A 88 20.79 3.94 -5.20
C PHE A 88 20.92 2.47 -4.78
N THR A 89 22.00 1.81 -5.21
CA THR A 89 22.25 0.42 -4.86
C THR A 89 22.55 0.27 -3.36
N HIS A 90 23.35 1.18 -2.78
CA HIS A 90 23.66 1.17 -1.34
C HIS A 90 22.48 1.62 -0.47
N LEU A 91 21.69 2.60 -0.89
CA LEU A 91 20.50 3.08 -0.19
C LEU A 91 19.36 2.05 -0.25
N GLN A 92 19.19 1.32 -1.35
CA GLN A 92 18.18 0.26 -1.44
C GLN A 92 18.55 -0.94 -0.56
N HIS A 93 19.81 -1.38 -0.56
CA HIS A 93 20.25 -2.47 0.31
C HIS A 93 20.22 -2.09 1.79
N SER A 94 20.72 -0.90 2.17
CA SER A 94 20.68 -0.45 3.57
C SER A 94 19.26 -0.18 4.08
N ARG A 95 18.35 0.28 3.21
CA ARG A 95 16.92 0.45 3.55
C ARG A 95 16.19 -0.88 3.68
N ALA A 96 16.39 -1.82 2.76
CA ALA A 96 15.80 -3.15 2.84
C ALA A 96 16.30 -3.93 4.07
N TYR A 97 17.58 -3.80 4.44
CA TYR A 97 18.14 -4.39 5.66
C TYR A 97 17.55 -3.76 6.93
N ARG A 98 17.47 -2.41 7.00
CA ARG A 98 16.82 -1.72 8.13
C ARG A 98 15.34 -2.05 8.25
N GLU A 99 14.62 -2.16 7.14
CA GLU A 99 13.21 -2.53 7.13
C GLU A 99 13.03 -3.99 7.62
N ARG A 100 13.88 -4.94 7.19
CA ARG A 100 13.85 -6.33 7.70
C ARG A 100 14.17 -6.45 9.18
N SER A 101 15.24 -5.79 9.66
CA SER A 101 15.59 -5.75 11.11
C SER A 101 14.43 -5.21 11.93
N SER A 102 13.79 -4.13 11.45
CA SER A 102 12.65 -3.53 12.15
C SER A 102 11.42 -4.44 12.20
N VAL A 103 11.17 -5.26 11.18
CA VAL A 103 10.02 -6.19 11.14
C VAL A 103 10.24 -7.33 12.14
N GLU A 104 11.45 -7.88 12.20
CA GLU A 104 11.77 -8.98 13.11
C GLU A 104 11.77 -8.52 14.57
N GLU A 105 12.32 -7.34 14.86
CA GLU A 105 12.20 -6.67 16.17
C GLU A 105 10.73 -6.43 16.56
N ASN A 106 9.90 -5.98 15.62
CA ASN A 106 8.46 -5.77 15.85
C ASN A 106 7.73 -7.08 16.16
N ILE A 107 8.06 -8.18 15.47
CA ILE A 107 7.48 -9.50 15.72
C ILE A 107 7.86 -10.02 17.11
N GLN A 108 9.13 -9.87 17.50
CA GLN A 108 9.59 -10.24 18.83
C GLN A 108 8.92 -9.38 19.91
N ALA A 109 8.80 -8.07 19.68
CA ALA A 109 8.09 -7.16 20.57
C ALA A 109 6.59 -7.52 20.70
N PHE A 110 5.93 -7.88 19.59
CA PHE A 110 4.56 -8.38 19.61
C PHE A 110 4.44 -9.63 20.50
N ARG A 111 5.22 -10.68 20.23
CA ARG A 111 5.19 -11.91 21.03
C ARG A 111 5.50 -11.66 22.51
N LYS A 112 6.42 -10.74 22.82
CA LYS A 112 6.84 -10.44 24.20
C LYS A 112 5.81 -9.63 24.98
N TYR A 113 5.17 -8.65 24.34
CA TYR A 113 4.40 -7.62 25.04
C TYR A 113 2.90 -7.67 24.80
N PHE A 114 2.40 -8.49 23.88
CA PHE A 114 0.98 -8.59 23.57
C PHE A 114 0.25 -9.46 24.59
N THR A 115 -0.63 -8.82 25.35
CA THR A 115 -1.40 -9.44 26.44
C THR A 115 -2.89 -9.43 26.13
N GLN A 116 -3.66 -10.23 26.88
CA GLN A 116 -5.11 -10.30 26.72
C GLN A 116 -5.80 -8.93 26.90
N ASP A 117 -5.30 -8.10 27.80
CA ASP A 117 -5.76 -6.72 27.96
C ASP A 117 -5.57 -5.88 26.69
N LEU A 118 -4.41 -5.99 26.05
CA LEU A 118 -4.11 -5.26 24.83
C LEU A 118 -4.97 -5.75 23.65
N ALA A 119 -5.23 -7.06 23.59
CA ALA A 119 -6.17 -7.65 22.64
C ALA A 119 -7.59 -7.10 22.83
N LYS A 120 -8.11 -7.06 24.06
CA LYS A 120 -9.44 -6.51 24.36
C LYS A 120 -9.57 -5.04 23.93
N ILE A 121 -8.56 -4.22 24.22
CA ILE A 121 -8.55 -2.81 23.80
C ILE A 121 -8.62 -2.69 22.29
N LEU A 122 -7.81 -3.48 21.58
CA LEU A 122 -7.76 -3.46 20.12
C LEU A 122 -9.09 -3.91 19.51
N GLU A 123 -9.74 -4.92 20.07
CA GLU A 123 -11.06 -5.37 19.65
C GLU A 123 -12.14 -4.31 19.87
N ILE A 124 -12.13 -3.63 21.02
CA ILE A 124 -13.05 -2.52 21.32
C ILE A 124 -12.84 -1.39 20.31
N MET A 125 -11.59 -0.98 20.08
CA MET A 125 -11.24 0.07 19.12
C MET A 125 -11.76 -0.20 17.71
N GLN A 126 -11.71 -1.45 17.26
CA GLN A 126 -12.15 -1.85 15.92
C GLN A 126 -13.66 -2.06 15.81
N SER A 127 -14.32 -2.38 16.92
CA SER A 127 -15.78 -2.55 16.96
C SER A 127 -16.55 -1.24 16.96
N TYR A 128 -15.91 -0.15 17.39
CA TYR A 128 -16.56 1.15 17.53
C TYR A 128 -16.82 1.83 16.18
N GLN A 129 -18.01 2.41 16.03
CA GLN A 129 -18.37 3.20 14.86
C GLN A 129 -17.98 4.67 15.03
N GLY A 130 -17.20 5.19 14.08
CA GLY A 130 -16.60 6.52 14.13
C GLY A 130 -15.21 6.52 14.80
N LEU A 131 -14.63 7.71 14.95
CA LEU A 131 -13.26 7.85 15.44
C LEU A 131 -13.22 8.05 16.97
N LEU A 132 -12.80 7.02 17.70
CA LEU A 132 -12.64 7.10 19.15
C LEU A 132 -11.53 8.07 19.56
N THR A 133 -11.83 8.93 20.54
CA THR A 133 -10.77 9.62 21.27
C THR A 133 -10.17 8.70 22.34
N ILE A 134 -8.98 9.06 22.83
CA ILE A 134 -8.36 8.35 23.96
C ILE A 134 -9.26 8.44 25.22
N SER A 135 -9.92 9.59 25.41
CA SER A 135 -10.84 9.80 26.53
C SER A 135 -12.08 8.91 26.45
N ASP A 136 -12.61 8.67 25.23
CA ASP A 136 -13.72 7.75 25.03
C ASP A 136 -13.32 6.32 25.37
N LEU A 137 -12.15 5.88 24.91
CA LEU A 137 -11.60 4.56 25.25
C LEU A 137 -11.40 4.41 26.76
N ALA A 138 -10.87 5.43 27.43
CA ALA A 138 -10.67 5.44 28.88
C ALA A 138 -11.99 5.24 29.63
N ARG A 139 -13.03 5.96 29.23
CA ARG A 139 -14.38 5.84 29.79
C ARG A 139 -15.00 4.46 29.54
N ILE A 140 -14.90 3.92 28.32
CA ILE A 140 -15.44 2.59 27.98
C ILE A 140 -14.75 1.48 28.78
N LEU A 141 -13.43 1.61 28.99
CA LEU A 141 -12.62 0.61 29.67
C LEU A 141 -12.63 0.76 31.20
N GLY A 142 -13.20 1.83 31.75
CA GLY A 142 -13.08 2.16 33.17
C GLY A 142 -11.63 2.43 33.60
N LEU A 143 -10.80 2.99 32.72
CA LEU A 143 -9.38 3.25 32.95
C LEU A 143 -9.06 4.75 32.95
N GLN A 144 -7.95 5.12 33.57
CA GLN A 144 -7.40 6.47 33.41
C GLN A 144 -6.89 6.70 31.96
N VAL A 145 -7.02 7.92 31.45
CA VAL A 145 -6.57 8.32 30.11
C VAL A 145 -5.10 8.00 29.87
N SER A 146 -4.25 8.24 30.87
CA SER A 146 -2.80 7.92 30.84
C SER A 146 -2.53 6.43 30.63
N SER A 147 -3.32 5.56 31.26
CA SER A 147 -3.22 4.10 31.14
C SER A 147 -3.60 3.63 29.73
N VAL A 148 -4.65 4.18 29.14
CA VAL A 148 -5.02 3.89 27.75
C VAL A 148 -3.94 4.35 26.78
N TRP A 149 -3.41 5.57 26.99
CA TRP A 149 -2.33 6.11 26.16
C TRP A 149 -1.08 5.21 26.20
N TYR A 150 -0.70 4.75 27.40
CA TYR A 150 0.40 3.80 27.58
C TYR A 150 0.14 2.47 26.84
N LYS A 151 -1.07 1.92 26.94
CA LYS A 151 -1.43 0.67 26.25
C LYS A 151 -1.42 0.83 24.72
N ILE A 152 -1.89 1.96 24.17
CA ILE A 152 -1.79 2.25 22.74
C ILE A 152 -0.33 2.42 22.30
N LYS A 153 0.50 3.10 23.11
CA LYS A 153 1.94 3.23 22.85
C LYS A 153 2.61 1.85 22.81
N ARG A 154 2.24 0.95 23.73
CA ARG A 154 2.72 -0.44 23.75
C ARG A 154 2.29 -1.23 22.51
N LEU A 155 1.04 -1.09 22.05
CA LEU A 155 0.61 -1.71 20.80
C LEU A 155 1.46 -1.24 19.61
N ARG A 156 1.71 0.07 19.50
CA ARG A 156 2.58 0.61 18.45
C ARG A 156 4.02 0.12 18.55
N ALA A 157 4.56 0.06 19.77
CA ALA A 157 5.90 -0.48 20.02
C ALA A 157 5.98 -1.98 19.71
N GLY A 158 4.86 -2.70 19.79
CA GLY A 158 4.73 -4.08 19.33
C GLY A 158 4.51 -4.21 17.82
N GLY A 159 4.67 -3.14 17.03
CA GLY A 159 4.58 -3.20 15.56
C GLY A 159 3.17 -3.00 14.97
N PHE A 160 2.15 -2.74 15.78
CA PHE A 160 0.83 -2.40 15.24
C PHE A 160 0.81 -1.00 14.63
N ALA A 161 0.25 -0.88 13.43
CA ALA A 161 -0.06 0.41 12.83
C ALA A 161 -1.58 0.58 12.67
N PHE A 162 -2.08 1.77 13.01
CA PHE A 162 -3.49 2.11 12.97
C PHE A 162 -3.75 3.13 11.86
N GLY A 163 -4.94 3.07 11.25
CA GLY A 163 -5.45 4.04 10.29
C GLY A 163 -6.92 4.32 10.54
N ALA A 164 -7.44 5.45 10.07
CA ALA A 164 -8.88 5.60 9.89
C ALA A 164 -9.39 4.60 8.84
N ASP A 165 -10.54 4.00 9.13
CA ASP A 165 -11.35 3.29 8.14
C ASP A 165 -12.15 4.32 7.36
N ILE A 166 -11.85 4.45 6.07
CA ILE A 166 -12.40 5.47 5.19
C ILE A 166 -13.33 4.80 4.18
N ASP A 167 -14.54 5.32 4.11
CA ASP A 167 -15.50 5.05 3.07
C ASP A 167 -15.08 5.78 1.79
N HIS A 168 -14.46 5.04 0.88
CA HIS A 168 -13.96 5.60 -0.38
C HIS A 168 -15.11 5.95 -1.33
N TYR A 169 -16.21 5.21 -1.27
CA TYR A 169 -17.39 5.48 -2.09
C TYR A 169 -18.03 6.81 -1.71
N LYS A 170 -18.10 7.14 -0.41
CA LYS A 170 -18.56 8.45 0.08
C LYS A 170 -17.65 9.60 -0.32
N LEU A 171 -16.38 9.33 -0.64
CA LEU A 171 -15.46 10.29 -1.25
C LEU A 171 -15.66 10.43 -2.77
N GLY A 172 -16.57 9.66 -3.36
CA GLY A 172 -16.81 9.64 -4.80
C GLY A 172 -15.84 8.75 -5.57
N LEU A 173 -15.24 7.74 -4.91
CA LEU A 173 -14.26 6.83 -5.50
C LEU A 173 -14.74 5.37 -5.45
N ILE A 174 -14.57 4.64 -6.56
CA ILE A 174 -14.68 3.18 -6.64
C ILE A 174 -13.29 2.55 -6.70
N LYS A 175 -13.19 1.26 -6.38
CA LYS A 175 -11.93 0.53 -6.55
C LYS A 175 -12.00 -0.33 -7.81
N LEU A 176 -10.98 -0.26 -8.63
CA LEU A 176 -10.80 -1.13 -9.79
C LEU A 176 -9.63 -2.07 -9.48
N LEU A 177 -9.95 -3.35 -9.35
CA LEU A 177 -8.96 -4.43 -9.22
C LEU A 177 -8.60 -4.85 -10.63
N VAL A 178 -7.31 -4.87 -10.95
CA VAL A 178 -6.81 -5.23 -12.29
C VAL A 178 -5.77 -6.33 -12.15
N PHE A 179 -5.94 -7.40 -12.92
CA PHE A 179 -5.00 -8.50 -13.02
C PHE A 179 -4.43 -8.52 -14.43
N LEU A 180 -3.11 -8.54 -14.50
CA LEU A 180 -2.36 -8.61 -15.74
C LEU A 180 -1.60 -9.92 -15.80
N ASP A 181 -1.50 -10.49 -17.01
CA ASP A 181 -0.77 -11.73 -17.25
C ASP A 181 0.75 -11.55 -17.11
N ARG A 182 1.27 -10.32 -17.11
CA ARG A 182 2.72 -10.02 -17.03
C ARG A 182 3.04 -8.95 -16.01
N ILE A 183 4.25 -9.05 -15.46
CA ILE A 183 4.81 -8.01 -14.60
C ILE A 183 5.25 -6.83 -15.47
N ILE A 184 4.71 -5.65 -15.14
CA ILE A 184 5.10 -4.36 -15.70
C ILE A 184 5.79 -3.56 -14.59
N SER A 185 6.86 -2.82 -14.91
CA SER A 185 7.50 -1.93 -13.94
C SER A 185 6.49 -0.88 -13.46
N ILE A 186 6.53 -0.53 -12.18
CA ILE A 186 5.64 0.50 -11.62
C ILE A 186 5.77 1.86 -12.31
N ASN A 187 6.92 2.16 -12.91
CA ASN A 187 7.15 3.42 -13.61
C ASN A 187 6.45 3.46 -14.97
N ASP A 188 6.12 2.29 -15.53
CA ASP A 188 5.46 2.14 -16.83
C ASP A 188 3.93 1.98 -16.66
N ILE A 189 3.45 2.04 -15.43
CA ILE A 189 2.03 1.93 -15.08
C ILE A 189 1.48 3.33 -14.80
N PRO A 190 0.26 3.65 -15.26
CA PRO A 190 -0.38 4.92 -14.93
C PRO A 190 -0.43 5.12 -13.41
N SER A 191 0.29 6.13 -12.93
CA SER A 191 0.43 6.40 -11.49
C SER A 191 -0.78 7.12 -10.89
N ALA A 192 -1.54 7.83 -11.74
CA ALA A 192 -2.78 8.48 -11.34
C ALA A 192 -3.73 7.45 -10.75
N PHE A 193 -4.24 7.71 -9.54
CA PHE A 193 -5.18 6.84 -8.82
C PHE A 193 -4.69 5.43 -8.46
N LEU A 194 -3.44 5.04 -8.77
CA LEU A 194 -2.87 3.75 -8.37
C LEU A 194 -2.67 3.67 -6.85
N ARG A 195 -3.28 2.70 -6.17
CA ARG A 195 -3.23 2.56 -4.70
C ARG A 195 -2.62 1.27 -4.21
N TYR A 196 -2.54 0.27 -5.08
CA TYR A 196 -1.86 -0.97 -4.76
C TYR A 196 -1.16 -1.53 -5.99
N TYR A 197 0.04 -2.06 -5.78
CA TYR A 197 0.83 -2.77 -6.77
C TYR A 197 1.39 -4.01 -6.08
N ALA A 198 1.19 -5.20 -6.65
CA ALA A 198 1.80 -6.42 -6.16
C ALA A 198 1.98 -7.44 -7.30
N PRO A 199 3.20 -7.92 -7.58
CA PRO A 199 3.41 -9.03 -8.51
C PRO A 199 2.65 -10.28 -8.09
N ILE A 200 2.10 -11.01 -9.05
CA ILE A 200 1.46 -12.32 -8.85
C ILE A 200 2.52 -13.41 -8.98
N VAL A 201 2.42 -14.44 -8.14
CA VAL A 201 3.31 -15.61 -8.15
C VAL A 201 2.57 -16.78 -8.83
N PRO A 202 3.16 -17.46 -9.84
CA PRO A 202 4.51 -17.24 -10.37
C PRO A 202 4.61 -16.10 -11.40
N LYS A 203 3.50 -15.71 -12.03
CA LYS A 203 3.50 -14.76 -13.15
C LYS A 203 2.27 -13.85 -13.06
N GLY A 204 2.45 -12.59 -13.43
CA GLY A 204 1.38 -11.60 -13.55
C GLY A 204 1.53 -10.43 -12.58
N LEU A 205 0.57 -9.52 -12.60
CA LEU A 205 0.58 -8.32 -11.78
C LEU A 205 -0.83 -7.97 -11.30
N PHE A 206 -0.96 -7.70 -10.01
CA PHE A 206 -2.18 -7.22 -9.38
C PHE A 206 -2.07 -5.73 -9.05
N LEU A 207 -3.07 -4.97 -9.48
CA LEU A 207 -3.18 -3.53 -9.27
C LEU A 207 -4.54 -3.18 -8.63
N ILE A 208 -4.55 -2.15 -7.80
CA ILE A 208 -5.79 -1.52 -7.34
C ILE A 208 -5.73 -0.03 -7.66
N TYR A 209 -6.72 0.45 -8.42
CA TYR A 209 -6.94 1.87 -8.69
C TYR A 209 -8.14 2.37 -7.91
N TYR A 210 -8.10 3.62 -7.43
CA TYR A 210 -9.25 4.29 -6.82
C TYR A 210 -9.79 5.33 -7.80
N LEU A 211 -10.77 4.96 -8.62
CA LEU A 211 -11.25 5.80 -9.71
C LEU A 211 -12.45 6.64 -9.30
N PRO A 212 -12.63 7.85 -9.84
CA PRO A 212 -13.85 8.63 -9.64
C PRO A 212 -15.09 7.89 -10.17
N LEU A 213 -16.22 8.02 -9.49
CA LEU A 213 -17.47 7.34 -9.87
C LEU A 213 -17.95 7.60 -11.30
N ASN A 214 -17.73 8.82 -11.79
CA ASN A 214 -18.19 9.24 -13.12
C ASN A 214 -17.13 9.01 -14.19
N TYR A 215 -16.05 8.30 -13.87
CA TYR A 215 -14.94 8.07 -14.78
C TYR A 215 -15.19 6.81 -15.62
N ASP A 216 -14.86 6.89 -16.91
CA ASP A 216 -14.90 5.73 -17.79
C ASP A 216 -13.70 4.82 -17.50
N ILE A 217 -13.99 3.61 -17.01
CA ILE A 217 -12.98 2.61 -16.68
C ILE A 217 -12.12 2.27 -17.91
N ASP A 218 -12.71 2.30 -19.10
CA ASP A 218 -12.01 1.97 -20.34
C ASP A 218 -10.83 2.91 -20.61
N ASP A 219 -10.87 4.15 -20.13
CA ASP A 219 -9.77 5.09 -20.31
C ASP A 219 -8.53 4.73 -19.49
N ILE A 220 -8.70 4.13 -18.30
CA ILE A 220 -7.57 3.56 -17.55
C ILE A 220 -7.08 2.28 -18.25
N LEU A 221 -8.01 1.42 -18.67
CA LEU A 221 -7.66 0.14 -19.29
C LEU A 221 -6.92 0.31 -20.63
N LYS A 222 -7.25 1.33 -21.44
CA LYS A 222 -6.55 1.67 -22.69
C LYS A 222 -5.08 2.04 -22.49
N LEU A 223 -4.72 2.54 -21.31
CA LEU A 223 -3.34 2.93 -20.98
C LEU A 223 -2.51 1.77 -20.47
N LEU A 224 -3.16 0.68 -20.07
CA LEU A 224 -2.50 -0.58 -19.81
C LEU A 224 -2.27 -1.29 -21.15
N PRO A 225 -1.16 -2.02 -21.31
CA PRO A 225 -0.96 -2.81 -22.51
C PRO A 225 -2.09 -3.83 -22.66
N LYS A 226 -2.98 -3.63 -23.65
CA LYS A 226 -4.21 -4.45 -23.82
C LYS A 226 -3.92 -5.94 -23.89
N THR A 227 -2.80 -6.32 -24.51
CA THR A 227 -2.33 -7.71 -24.61
C THR A 227 -2.07 -8.37 -23.26
N PHE A 228 -1.94 -7.59 -22.19
CA PHE A 228 -1.63 -8.10 -20.85
C PHE A 228 -2.82 -8.10 -19.91
N LEU A 229 -3.94 -7.47 -20.26
CA LEU A 229 -5.11 -7.42 -19.41
C LEU A 229 -5.82 -8.77 -19.38
N GLU A 230 -5.84 -9.42 -18.21
CA GLU A 230 -6.47 -10.73 -18.03
C GLU A 230 -7.90 -10.57 -17.49
N GLN A 231 -8.04 -9.87 -16.37
CA GLN A 231 -9.34 -9.63 -15.73
C GLN A 231 -9.34 -8.32 -14.96
N TYR A 232 -10.52 -7.71 -14.83
CA TYR A 232 -10.72 -6.56 -13.97
C TYR A 232 -12.05 -6.64 -13.24
N TRP A 233 -12.12 -6.00 -12.06
CA TRP A 233 -13.29 -6.01 -11.20
C TRP A 233 -13.55 -4.63 -10.62
N VAL A 234 -14.78 -4.16 -10.76
CA VAL A 234 -15.27 -2.96 -10.10
C VAL A 234 -15.77 -3.36 -8.71
N ILE A 235 -15.19 -2.73 -7.71
CA ILE A 235 -15.50 -2.95 -6.30
C ILE A 235 -16.20 -1.71 -5.78
N GLU A 236 -17.42 -1.91 -5.34
CA GLU A 236 -18.24 -0.84 -4.79
C GLU A 236 -17.99 -0.65 -3.29
N GLU A 237 -17.53 -1.68 -2.57
CA GLU A 237 -17.33 -1.57 -1.12
C GLU A 237 -16.12 -2.35 -0.57
N THR A 238 -15.57 -1.91 0.56
CA THR A 238 -14.48 -2.58 1.27
C THR A 238 -14.72 -2.63 2.76
N TYR A 239 -14.51 -3.80 3.33
CA TYR A 239 -14.56 -4.06 4.77
C TYR A 239 -13.18 -4.47 5.25
N TYR A 240 -12.65 -3.77 6.25
CA TYR A 240 -11.35 -4.08 6.84
C TYR A 240 -11.48 -5.04 8.01
N SER A 241 -10.38 -5.72 8.33
CA SER A 241 -10.36 -6.70 9.39
C SER A 241 -10.66 -6.11 10.76
N ARG A 242 -11.38 -6.89 11.55
CA ARG A 242 -11.71 -6.63 12.95
C ARG A 242 -11.30 -7.83 13.80
N PRO A 243 -9.98 -8.14 13.84
CA PRO A 243 -9.48 -9.37 14.42
C PRO A 243 -9.86 -9.56 15.88
N LYS A 244 -10.40 -10.75 16.18
CA LYS A 244 -10.74 -11.25 17.51
C LYS A 244 -9.56 -12.02 18.07
N TYR A 245 -8.54 -11.32 18.54
CA TYR A 245 -7.35 -11.93 19.15
C TYR A 245 -7.69 -12.77 20.38
N THR A 246 -8.74 -12.42 21.12
CA THR A 246 -9.23 -13.24 22.24
C THR A 246 -9.73 -14.62 21.82
N LEU A 247 -10.04 -14.82 20.52
CA LEU A 247 -10.45 -16.11 19.95
C LEU A 247 -9.31 -16.80 19.20
N TYR A 248 -8.48 -16.04 18.50
CA TYR A 248 -7.51 -16.58 17.54
C TYR A 248 -6.05 -16.38 17.94
N TYR A 249 -5.77 -15.97 19.18
CA TYR A 249 -4.41 -15.86 19.71
C TYR A 249 -4.29 -16.63 21.02
N ASP A 250 -3.39 -17.61 21.04
CA ASP A 250 -3.01 -18.31 22.25
C ASP A 250 -1.98 -17.45 23.00
N PHE A 251 -2.38 -16.85 24.13
CA PHE A 251 -1.51 -15.98 24.93
C PHE A 251 -0.40 -16.73 25.65
N ASN A 252 -0.58 -18.04 25.91
CA ASN A 252 0.42 -18.86 26.57
C ASN A 252 1.50 -19.27 25.55
N LYS A 253 1.08 -19.78 24.40
CA LYS A 253 1.98 -20.19 23.31
C LYS A 253 2.47 -19.01 22.46
N ARG A 254 1.85 -17.84 22.61
CA ARG A 254 2.15 -16.60 21.86
C ARG A 254 2.06 -16.79 20.35
N THR A 255 1.05 -17.51 19.92
CA THR A 255 0.83 -17.89 18.52
C THR A 255 -0.59 -17.56 18.07
N ILE A 256 -0.73 -17.22 16.80
CA ILE A 256 -2.04 -17.09 16.15
C ILE A 256 -2.49 -18.50 15.74
N VAL A 257 -3.74 -18.83 16.02
CA VAL A 257 -4.29 -20.18 15.86
C VAL A 257 -5.25 -20.23 14.69
N PHE A 258 -4.94 -21.07 13.70
CA PHE A 258 -5.88 -21.46 12.65
C PHE A 258 -6.76 -22.61 13.15
N ASN A 259 -7.98 -22.27 13.54
CA ASN A 259 -8.99 -23.26 13.93
C ASN A 259 -10.14 -23.23 12.91
N TRP A 260 -10.04 -24.06 11.88
CA TRP A 260 -11.00 -24.13 10.78
C TRP A 260 -12.40 -24.56 11.25
N LEU A 261 -12.49 -25.48 12.23
CA LEU A 261 -13.77 -25.90 12.82
C LEU A 261 -14.47 -24.74 13.55
N LEU A 262 -13.70 -23.93 14.28
CA LEU A 262 -14.24 -22.72 14.91
C LEU A 262 -14.73 -21.72 13.86
N MET A 263 -13.96 -21.49 12.80
CA MET A 263 -14.37 -20.60 11.71
C MET A 263 -15.64 -21.12 11.02
N GLU A 264 -15.74 -22.43 10.78
CA GLU A 264 -16.94 -23.04 10.22
C GLU A 264 -18.17 -22.82 11.12
N LYS A 265 -18.02 -23.05 12.45
CA LYS A 265 -19.09 -22.77 13.42
C LYS A 265 -19.53 -21.31 13.36
N ARG A 266 -18.58 -20.37 13.35
CA ARG A 266 -18.86 -18.93 13.27
C ARG A 266 -19.51 -18.52 11.95
N TYR A 267 -19.08 -19.14 10.84
CA TYR A 267 -19.74 -18.99 9.55
C TYR A 267 -21.23 -19.37 9.64
N ARG A 268 -21.54 -20.57 10.18
CA ARG A 268 -22.92 -21.03 10.36
C ARG A 268 -23.73 -20.11 11.27
N GLU A 269 -23.12 -19.59 12.34
CA GLU A 269 -23.77 -18.63 13.25
C GLU A 269 -24.13 -17.31 12.56
N LYS A 270 -23.32 -16.87 11.58
CA LYS A 270 -23.48 -15.61 10.85
C LYS A 270 -24.30 -15.74 9.56
N LEU A 271 -24.49 -16.96 9.07
CA LEU A 271 -25.21 -17.22 7.82
C LEU A 271 -26.62 -16.60 7.86
N GLY A 272 -26.90 -15.73 6.90
CA GLY A 272 -28.16 -14.99 6.81
C GLY A 272 -28.35 -13.86 7.85
N LYS A 273 -27.47 -13.72 8.84
CA LYS A 273 -27.52 -12.66 9.87
C LYS A 273 -26.60 -11.49 9.56
N VAL A 274 -25.47 -11.75 8.88
CA VAL A 274 -24.55 -10.71 8.45
C VAL A 274 -24.85 -10.32 7.01
N ILE A 275 -25.09 -9.01 6.80
CA ILE A 275 -25.32 -8.44 5.48
C ILE A 275 -24.37 -7.26 5.34
N PHE A 276 -23.53 -7.31 4.30
CA PHE A 276 -22.77 -6.14 3.88
C PHE A 276 -23.71 -5.19 3.14
N SER A 277 -23.74 -3.95 3.61
CA SER A 277 -24.56 -2.89 3.04
C SER A 277 -23.99 -2.44 1.71
N LYS A 278 -24.86 -2.29 0.71
CA LYS A 278 -24.52 -1.56 -0.51
C LYS A 278 -24.09 -0.13 -0.14
N PRO A 279 -23.14 0.46 -0.88
CA PRO A 279 -22.68 1.79 -0.57
C PRO A 279 -23.82 2.81 -0.70
N GLU A 280 -23.84 3.75 0.23
CA GLU A 280 -24.74 4.90 0.21
C GLU A 280 -24.28 5.93 -0.83
N ALA A 281 -25.17 6.87 -1.17
CA ALA A 281 -24.86 7.93 -2.12
C ALA A 281 -23.58 8.71 -1.73
N PRO A 282 -22.76 9.13 -2.70
CA PRO A 282 -21.53 9.87 -2.43
C PRO A 282 -21.84 11.19 -1.72
N THR A 283 -20.94 11.60 -0.83
CA THR A 283 -21.10 12.85 -0.11
C THR A 283 -20.32 13.96 -0.81
N ARG A 284 -20.79 15.21 -0.67
CA ARG A 284 -20.04 16.35 -1.18
C ARG A 284 -18.81 16.62 -0.31
N ILE A 285 -17.64 16.40 -0.88
CA ILE A 285 -16.33 16.52 -0.20
C ILE A 285 -15.54 17.66 -0.84
N ASP A 286 -14.73 18.36 -0.05
CA ASP A 286 -13.76 19.33 -0.54
C ASP A 286 -12.30 18.94 -0.27
N LEU A 287 -11.36 19.77 -0.71
CA LEU A 287 -9.93 19.50 -0.54
C LEU A 287 -9.51 19.45 0.93
N ILE A 288 -10.17 20.22 1.81
CA ILE A 288 -9.85 20.24 3.24
C ILE A 288 -10.26 18.91 3.85
N ASP A 289 -11.46 18.43 3.52
CA ASP A 289 -11.97 17.11 3.94
C ASP A 289 -10.99 16.00 3.53
N LEU A 290 -10.51 15.99 2.28
CA LEU A 290 -9.52 15.02 1.80
C LEU A 290 -8.18 15.11 2.54
N LEU A 291 -7.67 16.32 2.80
CA LEU A 291 -6.41 16.50 3.51
C LEU A 291 -6.49 16.02 4.96
N ILE A 292 -7.62 16.23 5.62
CA ILE A 292 -7.88 15.68 6.97
C ILE A 292 -7.92 14.13 6.89
N ALA A 293 -8.73 13.58 5.99
CA ALA A 293 -8.89 12.13 5.82
C ALA A 293 -7.56 11.43 5.53
N LYS A 294 -6.71 12.00 4.66
CA LYS A 294 -5.35 11.52 4.34
C LYS A 294 -4.44 11.41 5.56
N GLU A 295 -4.48 12.38 6.48
CA GLU A 295 -3.63 12.32 7.66
C GLU A 295 -4.19 11.35 8.71
N LEU A 296 -5.52 11.24 8.81
CA LEU A 296 -6.18 10.24 9.66
C LEU A 296 -5.99 8.79 9.14
N GLU A 297 -5.91 8.61 7.82
CA GLU A 297 -5.55 7.32 7.20
C GLU A 297 -4.14 6.87 7.63
N LYS A 298 -3.24 7.80 7.94
CA LYS A 298 -1.88 7.49 8.42
C LYS A 298 -1.82 7.27 9.91
N ASN A 299 -2.53 8.10 10.68
CA ASN A 299 -2.57 8.02 12.13
C ASN A 299 -3.93 8.55 12.62
N PRO A 300 -4.84 7.67 13.09
CA PRO A 300 -6.17 8.08 13.54
C PRO A 300 -6.14 8.86 14.87
N PHE A 301 -5.00 8.89 15.56
CA PHE A 301 -4.84 9.55 16.86
C PHE A 301 -4.11 10.89 16.79
N ILE A 302 -3.84 11.40 15.58
CA ILE A 302 -3.25 12.72 15.40
C ILE A 302 -4.22 13.81 15.87
N SER A 303 -3.71 14.87 16.50
CA SER A 303 -4.57 15.97 16.93
C SER A 303 -5.04 16.79 15.73
N LEU A 304 -6.25 17.36 15.82
CA LEU A 304 -6.75 18.27 14.77
C LEU A 304 -5.89 19.53 14.64
N ARG A 305 -5.17 19.94 15.69
CA ARG A 305 -4.19 21.04 15.64
C ARG A 305 -2.99 20.68 14.78
N ASP A 306 -2.47 19.47 14.91
CA ASP A 306 -1.36 19.00 14.06
C ASP A 306 -1.80 18.83 12.60
N ILE A 307 -3.03 18.37 12.38
CA ILE A 307 -3.63 18.34 11.04
C ILE A 307 -3.71 19.75 10.44
N GLN A 308 -4.14 20.75 11.21
CA GLN A 308 -4.17 22.16 10.78
C GLN A 308 -2.78 22.65 10.35
N VAL A 309 -1.73 22.36 11.14
CA VAL A 309 -0.34 22.71 10.79
C VAL A 309 0.07 22.03 9.48
N LYS A 310 -0.24 20.75 9.31
CA LYS A 310 0.05 20.00 8.07
C LYS A 310 -0.69 20.56 6.87
N ILE A 311 -1.93 21.00 7.02
CA ILE A 311 -2.72 21.65 5.96
C ILE A 311 -2.10 22.99 5.58
N LYS A 312 -1.61 23.77 6.55
CA LYS A 312 -0.90 25.04 6.32
C LYS A 312 0.33 24.87 5.43
N MET A 313 1.01 23.72 5.50
CA MET A 313 2.15 23.41 4.62
C MET A 313 1.77 23.25 3.14
N HIS A 314 0.48 23.04 2.82
CA HIS A 314 -0.03 23.05 1.44
C HIS A 314 -0.43 24.46 0.98
N GLY A 315 -0.06 25.51 1.73
CA GLY A 315 -0.40 26.91 1.42
C GLY A 315 -1.82 27.31 1.85
N ILE A 316 -2.54 26.45 2.58
CA ILE A 316 -3.93 26.68 2.98
C ILE A 316 -3.98 27.07 4.46
N ASN A 317 -4.25 28.35 4.76
CA ASN A 317 -4.35 28.84 6.12
C ASN A 317 -5.82 28.85 6.60
N LEU A 318 -6.15 28.00 7.59
CA LEU A 318 -7.52 27.85 8.11
C LEU A 318 -7.54 28.01 9.63
N LYS A 319 -8.62 28.60 10.15
CA LYS A 319 -8.89 28.62 11.60
C LYS A 319 -9.23 27.21 12.10
N TYR A 320 -8.87 26.91 13.35
CA TYR A 320 -9.14 25.62 13.99
C TYR A 320 -10.63 25.24 13.97
N SER A 321 -11.52 26.21 14.21
CA SER A 321 -12.98 26.00 14.16
C SER A 321 -13.46 25.47 12.81
N ARG A 322 -12.82 25.89 11.72
CA ARG A 322 -13.13 25.38 10.37
C ARG A 322 -12.68 23.93 10.24
N ILE A 323 -11.46 23.59 10.65
CA ILE A 323 -10.97 22.20 10.66
C ILE A 323 -11.90 21.28 11.47
N LEU A 324 -12.29 21.74 12.67
CA LEU A 324 -13.20 21.02 13.54
C LEU A 324 -14.56 20.77 12.87
N ARG A 325 -15.12 21.77 12.19
CA ARG A 325 -16.38 21.65 11.45
C ARG A 325 -16.28 20.63 10.32
N HIS A 326 -15.23 20.68 9.50
CA HIS A 326 -14.99 19.70 8.43
C HIS A 326 -14.89 18.28 9.00
N PHE A 327 -14.07 18.10 10.04
CA PHE A 327 -13.92 16.81 10.71
C PHE A 327 -15.24 16.26 11.27
N LYS A 328 -15.96 17.06 12.08
CA LYS A 328 -17.19 16.60 12.75
C LYS A 328 -18.35 16.43 11.77
N ASN A 329 -18.60 17.42 10.91
CA ASN A 329 -19.84 17.46 10.14
C ASN A 329 -19.69 16.74 8.80
N HIS A 330 -18.53 16.86 8.14
CA HIS A 330 -18.36 16.29 6.80
C HIS A 330 -17.77 14.90 6.84
N LEU A 331 -16.82 14.63 7.73
CA LEU A 331 -16.15 13.33 7.77
C LEU A 331 -16.84 12.35 8.72
N LEU A 332 -17.07 12.72 9.98
CA LEU A 332 -17.74 11.85 10.95
C LEU A 332 -19.25 11.83 10.74
N GLY A 333 -19.90 13.00 10.70
CA GLY A 333 -21.36 13.13 10.63
C GLY A 333 -21.99 12.57 9.36
N ARG A 334 -21.22 12.42 8.29
CA ARG A 334 -21.67 11.78 7.03
C ARG A 334 -21.18 10.34 6.89
N GLY A 335 -20.47 9.80 7.89
CA GLY A 335 -19.97 8.42 7.89
C GLY A 335 -18.84 8.16 6.89
N VAL A 336 -18.09 9.19 6.47
CA VAL A 336 -16.87 9.01 5.63
C VAL A 336 -15.79 8.29 6.42
N ILE A 337 -15.67 8.58 7.72
CA ILE A 337 -14.80 7.84 8.63
C ILE A 337 -15.66 6.88 9.44
N ARG A 338 -15.46 5.58 9.21
CA ARG A 338 -16.27 4.51 9.81
C ARG A 338 -15.72 4.03 11.15
N GLY A 339 -14.42 4.22 11.40
CA GLY A 339 -13.76 3.61 12.55
C GLY A 339 -12.24 3.71 12.52
N ILE A 340 -11.62 2.91 13.39
CA ILE A 340 -10.19 2.65 13.38
C ILE A 340 -9.95 1.25 12.80
N ARG A 341 -9.05 1.16 11.81
CA ARG A 341 -8.57 -0.11 11.23
C ARG A 341 -7.11 -0.37 11.56
N LEU A 342 -6.68 -1.62 11.45
CA LEU A 342 -5.27 -1.97 11.43
C LEU A 342 -4.72 -1.80 10.02
N ARG A 343 -3.63 -1.05 9.91
CA ARG A 343 -2.82 -0.94 8.70
C ARG A 343 -1.72 -1.96 8.64
N LEU A 344 -1.18 -2.33 9.80
CA LEU A 344 -0.15 -3.34 9.93
C LEU A 344 -0.46 -4.17 11.16
N VAL A 345 -0.47 -5.48 10.96
CA VAL A 345 -0.44 -6.49 12.02
C VAL A 345 0.98 -7.06 12.05
N PRO A 346 1.65 -7.10 13.22
CA PRO A 346 2.96 -7.71 13.38
C PRO A 346 2.85 -9.24 13.33
N LEU A 347 2.49 -9.77 12.16
CA LEU A 347 2.38 -11.21 11.95
C LEU A 347 3.77 -11.85 12.04
N PRO A 348 3.89 -13.04 12.65
CA PRO A 348 5.14 -13.79 12.71
C PRO A 348 5.79 -14.05 11.34
N SER A 349 7.07 -14.40 11.34
CA SER A 349 7.85 -14.58 10.11
C SER A 349 7.32 -15.73 9.23
N GLU A 350 6.70 -16.74 9.84
CA GLU A 350 6.04 -17.83 9.13
C GLU A 350 4.83 -17.36 8.28
N TYR A 351 4.23 -16.21 8.61
CA TYR A 351 3.14 -15.60 7.82
C TYR A 351 3.73 -14.81 6.65
N ASN A 352 4.28 -15.50 5.66
CA ASN A 352 4.99 -14.89 4.54
C ASN A 352 4.18 -14.85 3.24
N THR A 353 3.06 -15.56 3.17
CA THR A 353 2.29 -15.74 1.94
C THR A 353 1.14 -14.75 1.88
N LEU A 354 1.33 -13.67 1.11
CA LEU A 354 0.26 -12.71 0.79
C LEU A 354 -0.59 -13.32 -0.32
N PHE A 355 -1.91 -13.25 -0.18
CA PHE A 355 -2.84 -13.76 -1.18
C PHE A 355 -4.05 -12.84 -1.35
N ILE A 356 -4.74 -13.02 -2.47
CA ILE A 356 -6.10 -12.55 -2.69
C ILE A 356 -6.95 -13.73 -3.18
N ALA A 357 -8.02 -14.02 -2.46
CA ALA A 357 -8.99 -15.07 -2.83
C ALA A 357 -10.20 -14.43 -3.51
N LYS A 358 -10.50 -14.82 -4.75
CA LYS A 358 -11.72 -14.46 -5.46
C LYS A 358 -12.77 -15.53 -5.18
N LEU A 359 -13.94 -15.10 -4.70
CA LEU A 359 -15.06 -15.96 -4.35
C LEU A 359 -16.31 -15.55 -5.13
N ARG A 360 -17.04 -16.54 -5.66
CA ARG A 360 -18.37 -16.40 -6.27
C ARG A 360 -19.35 -17.30 -5.53
N GLY A 361 -20.59 -16.85 -5.37
CA GLY A 361 -21.62 -17.60 -4.66
C GLY A 361 -22.83 -16.76 -4.32
N ASP A 362 -23.69 -17.27 -3.44
CA ASP A 362 -24.82 -16.50 -2.94
C ASP A 362 -24.36 -15.42 -1.93
N GLN A 363 -25.06 -14.29 -1.91
CA GLN A 363 -24.64 -13.14 -1.11
C GLN A 363 -24.61 -13.42 0.40
N LYS A 364 -25.53 -14.26 0.91
CA LYS A 364 -25.60 -14.52 2.36
C LYS A 364 -24.38 -15.34 2.81
N SER A 365 -24.02 -16.35 2.02
CA SER A 365 -22.85 -17.19 2.27
C SER A 365 -21.55 -16.39 2.10
N LEU A 366 -21.42 -15.60 1.03
CA LEU A 366 -20.26 -14.74 0.81
C LEU A 366 -20.03 -13.74 1.95
N HIS A 367 -21.10 -13.05 2.39
CA HIS A 367 -21.00 -12.07 3.48
C HIS A 367 -20.67 -12.74 4.82
N ALA A 368 -21.29 -13.87 5.12
CA ALA A 368 -21.01 -14.62 6.35
C ALA A 368 -19.56 -15.13 6.37
N LEU A 369 -19.08 -15.73 5.28
CA LEU A 369 -17.72 -16.23 5.17
C LEU A 369 -16.70 -15.09 5.28
N ALA A 370 -16.88 -14.02 4.52
CA ALA A 370 -16.00 -12.86 4.59
C ALA A 370 -15.98 -12.24 6.00
N SER A 371 -17.14 -12.07 6.63
CA SER A 371 -17.23 -11.56 8.01
C SER A 371 -16.53 -12.47 9.02
N THR A 372 -16.62 -13.79 8.86
CA THR A 372 -15.90 -14.76 9.70
C THR A 372 -14.39 -14.63 9.52
N LEU A 373 -13.91 -14.61 8.26
CA LEU A 373 -12.48 -14.54 7.99
C LEU A 373 -11.87 -13.21 8.46
N LEU A 374 -12.57 -12.08 8.33
CA LEU A 374 -12.11 -10.78 8.83
C LEU A 374 -11.96 -10.69 10.37
N GLU A 375 -12.46 -11.67 11.12
CA GLU A 375 -12.19 -11.79 12.56
C GLU A 375 -10.88 -12.51 12.86
N HIS A 376 -10.28 -13.19 11.89
CA HIS A 376 -8.98 -13.84 12.09
C HIS A 376 -7.83 -12.87 11.73
N PRO A 377 -6.76 -12.76 12.55
CA PRO A 377 -5.67 -11.79 12.35
C PRO A 377 -4.96 -11.82 10.99
N SER A 378 -5.00 -12.95 10.29
CA SER A 378 -4.39 -13.13 8.97
C SER A 378 -5.12 -12.43 7.84
N PHE A 379 -6.42 -12.19 7.97
CA PHE A 379 -7.22 -11.59 6.90
C PHE A 379 -7.27 -10.09 7.15
N THR A 380 -7.08 -9.30 6.09
CA THR A 380 -6.82 -7.86 6.21
C THR A 380 -7.96 -7.01 5.67
N ALA A 381 -8.56 -7.45 4.56
CA ALA A 381 -9.64 -6.75 3.92
C ALA A 381 -10.47 -7.67 3.04
N THR A 382 -11.72 -7.29 2.87
CA THR A 382 -12.66 -7.86 1.91
C THR A 382 -13.12 -6.76 0.96
N TYR A 383 -13.07 -7.03 -0.34
CA TYR A 383 -13.58 -6.18 -1.40
C TYR A 383 -14.85 -6.82 -1.97
N VAL A 384 -15.94 -6.07 -2.05
CA VAL A 384 -17.24 -6.60 -2.46
C VAL A 384 -17.62 -5.99 -3.80
N ALA A 385 -17.89 -6.88 -4.77
CA ALA A 385 -18.43 -6.57 -6.08
C ALA A 385 -19.93 -6.90 -6.10
N PHE A 386 -20.77 -6.03 -5.54
CA PHE A 386 -22.20 -6.30 -5.34
C PHE A 386 -22.92 -6.59 -6.66
N LYS A 387 -22.59 -5.88 -7.74
CA LYS A 387 -23.24 -6.08 -9.05
C LYS A 387 -22.91 -7.43 -9.69
N LYS A 388 -21.80 -8.05 -9.28
CA LYS A 388 -21.32 -9.31 -9.86
C LYS A 388 -21.47 -10.49 -8.89
N ASN A 389 -21.94 -10.28 -7.65
CA ASN A 389 -21.94 -11.30 -6.59
C ASN A 389 -20.56 -11.95 -6.40
N HIS A 390 -19.51 -11.12 -6.38
CA HIS A 390 -18.16 -11.57 -6.09
C HIS A 390 -17.63 -10.90 -4.84
N VAL A 391 -16.81 -11.64 -4.11
CA VAL A 391 -16.07 -11.13 -2.96
C VAL A 391 -14.60 -11.50 -3.11
N PHE A 392 -13.73 -10.53 -2.86
CA PHE A 392 -12.29 -10.74 -2.81
C PHE A 392 -11.79 -10.61 -1.38
N ILE A 393 -11.08 -11.61 -0.87
CA ILE A 393 -10.53 -11.61 0.48
C ILE A 393 -9.01 -11.56 0.39
N MET A 394 -8.40 -10.54 0.98
CA MET A 394 -6.96 -10.37 1.01
C MET A 394 -6.41 -10.64 2.41
N GLY A 395 -5.33 -11.40 2.49
CA GLY A 395 -4.71 -11.75 3.76
C GLY A 395 -3.26 -12.19 3.61
N VAL A 396 -2.64 -12.47 4.76
CA VAL A 396 -1.31 -13.06 4.85
C VAL A 396 -1.39 -14.27 5.78
N VAL A 397 -1.05 -15.43 5.25
CA VAL A 397 -1.10 -16.72 5.97
C VAL A 397 0.26 -17.42 5.86
N PRO A 398 0.53 -18.44 6.70
CA PRO A 398 1.61 -19.37 6.45
C PRO A 398 1.36 -20.13 5.13
N PHE A 399 2.41 -20.44 4.39
CA PHE A 399 2.27 -21.19 3.13
C PHE A 399 1.59 -22.55 3.34
N SER A 400 1.84 -23.19 4.48
CA SER A 400 1.20 -24.46 4.88
C SER A 400 -0.32 -24.37 5.00
N GLU A 401 -0.88 -23.17 5.20
CA GLU A 401 -2.32 -22.96 5.36
C GLU A 401 -3.03 -22.63 4.04
N ILE A 402 -2.33 -22.53 2.91
CA ILE A 402 -2.98 -22.18 1.63
C ILE A 402 -3.91 -23.29 1.15
N VAL A 403 -3.47 -24.55 1.25
CA VAL A 403 -4.26 -25.71 0.81
C VAL A 403 -5.48 -25.89 1.71
N THR A 404 -5.31 -25.78 3.03
CA THR A 404 -6.40 -25.87 4.01
C THR A 404 -7.38 -24.71 3.86
N LEU A 405 -6.91 -23.50 3.56
CA LEU A 405 -7.77 -22.35 3.26
C LEU A 405 -8.61 -22.57 2.00
N SER A 406 -8.02 -23.09 0.91
CA SER A 406 -8.76 -23.40 -0.33
C SER A 406 -9.83 -24.44 -0.06
N ALA A 407 -9.45 -25.57 0.54
CA ALA A 407 -10.38 -26.65 0.89
C ALA A 407 -11.49 -26.16 1.82
N PHE A 408 -11.17 -25.33 2.81
CA PHE A 408 -12.17 -24.71 3.68
C PHE A 408 -13.16 -23.88 2.86
N MET A 409 -12.70 -22.95 2.03
CA MET A 409 -13.57 -22.10 1.19
C MET A 409 -14.47 -22.92 0.25
N GLU A 410 -13.92 -23.95 -0.39
CA GLU A 410 -14.65 -24.83 -1.29
C GLU A 410 -15.68 -25.71 -0.56
N SER A 411 -15.42 -26.08 0.70
CA SER A 411 -16.37 -26.86 1.51
C SER A 411 -17.59 -26.06 1.98
N ILE A 412 -17.54 -24.73 1.91
CA ILE A 412 -18.64 -23.88 2.39
C ILE A 412 -19.80 -23.93 1.41
N LYS A 413 -20.92 -24.52 1.85
CA LYS A 413 -22.19 -24.48 1.10
C LYS A 413 -22.58 -23.04 0.79
N GLY A 414 -22.85 -22.76 -0.48
CA GLY A 414 -23.22 -21.43 -1.00
C GLY A 414 -22.06 -20.66 -1.64
N ILE A 415 -20.85 -21.23 -1.64
CA ILE A 415 -19.72 -20.78 -2.45
C ILE A 415 -19.64 -21.69 -3.68
N ASP A 416 -19.74 -21.10 -4.87
CA ASP A 416 -19.71 -21.81 -6.15
C ASP A 416 -18.29 -21.92 -6.69
N GLU A 417 -17.47 -20.88 -6.50
CA GLU A 417 -16.10 -20.82 -6.97
C GLU A 417 -15.22 -20.14 -5.93
N ALA A 418 -14.03 -20.70 -5.71
CA ALA A 418 -12.97 -20.12 -4.92
C ALA A 418 -11.65 -20.22 -5.67
N GLU A 419 -10.98 -19.09 -5.88
CA GLU A 419 -9.69 -19.03 -6.54
C GLU A 419 -8.72 -18.22 -5.68
N ILE A 420 -7.56 -18.80 -5.32
CA ILE A 420 -6.54 -18.13 -4.53
C ILE A 420 -5.37 -17.72 -5.43
N THR A 421 -5.13 -16.42 -5.53
CA THR A 421 -3.97 -15.86 -6.21
C THR A 421 -2.91 -15.45 -5.19
N LEU A 422 -1.69 -15.96 -5.34
CA LEU A 422 -0.56 -15.61 -4.49
C LEU A 422 0.14 -14.33 -4.99
N LEU A 423 0.54 -13.47 -4.06
CA LEU A 423 1.16 -12.19 -4.33
C LEU A 423 2.54 -12.09 -3.67
N ASP A 424 3.48 -11.43 -4.35
CA ASP A 424 4.80 -11.15 -3.79
C ASP A 424 4.70 -10.05 -2.72
N ARG A 425 4.74 -10.48 -1.45
CA ARG A 425 4.66 -9.60 -0.28
C ARG A 425 5.80 -8.58 -0.23
N ASN A 426 6.99 -8.92 -0.74
CA ASN A 426 8.20 -8.09 -0.63
C ASN A 426 8.25 -7.01 -1.69
N LYS A 427 7.68 -7.26 -2.88
CA LYS A 427 7.65 -6.30 -3.99
C LYS A 427 6.38 -5.45 -4.03
N ARG A 428 5.46 -5.63 -3.08
CA ARG A 428 4.22 -4.85 -3.02
C ARG A 428 4.47 -3.38 -2.68
N LYS A 429 3.63 -2.49 -3.20
CA LYS A 429 3.58 -1.07 -2.84
C LYS A 429 2.14 -0.64 -2.59
N ALA A 430 1.94 0.18 -1.57
CA ALA A 430 0.63 0.72 -1.20
C ALA A 430 0.70 2.24 -1.01
N PHE A 431 -0.33 2.94 -1.45
CA PHE A 431 -0.40 4.41 -1.45
C PHE A 431 -1.67 4.91 -0.75
N THR A 432 -1.64 6.12 -0.20
CA THR A 432 -2.81 6.77 0.45
C THR A 432 -3.79 7.35 -0.56
N ILE A 433 -4.99 7.72 -0.13
CA ILE A 433 -6.05 8.34 -0.96
C ILE A 433 -5.51 9.50 -1.83
N PRO A 434 -5.97 9.65 -3.10
CA PRO A 434 -5.58 10.78 -3.98
C PRO A 434 -6.02 12.13 -3.39
N TYR A 435 -5.26 13.20 -3.64
CA TYR A 435 -5.56 14.48 -2.97
C TYR A 435 -5.17 15.75 -3.74
N THR A 436 -3.91 15.95 -4.16
CA THR A 436 -3.48 17.27 -4.71
C THR A 436 -3.40 17.38 -6.21
N ARG A 437 -3.04 16.31 -6.94
CA ARG A 437 -2.99 16.35 -8.41
C ARG A 437 -4.31 15.90 -9.01
N GLU A 438 -5.02 15.08 -8.26
CA GLU A 438 -6.19 14.35 -8.69
C GLU A 438 -7.52 14.95 -8.20
N PHE A 439 -7.48 16.06 -7.45
CA PHE A 439 -8.69 16.71 -6.93
C PHE A 439 -8.59 18.24 -7.03
N TYR A 440 -9.58 18.85 -7.67
CA TYR A 440 -9.61 20.30 -7.93
C TYR A 440 -11.05 20.79 -7.99
N HIS A 441 -11.33 21.94 -7.35
CA HIS A 441 -12.68 22.53 -7.22
C HIS A 441 -13.79 21.54 -6.82
N GLY A 442 -13.50 20.64 -5.88
CA GLY A 442 -14.50 19.68 -5.38
C GLY A 442 -14.77 18.51 -6.33
N LYS A 443 -13.96 18.35 -7.38
CA LYS A 443 -14.08 17.26 -8.36
C LYS A 443 -12.77 16.50 -8.47
N TRP A 444 -12.88 15.20 -8.70
CA TRP A 444 -11.74 14.41 -9.10
C TRP A 444 -11.36 14.74 -10.53
N ILE A 445 -10.06 14.95 -10.78
CA ILE A 445 -9.51 15.23 -12.10
C ILE A 445 -8.44 14.20 -12.36
N LEU A 446 -8.43 13.69 -13.59
CA LEU A 446 -7.40 12.79 -14.02
C LEU A 446 -6.38 13.55 -14.89
N LYS A 447 -5.12 13.55 -14.46
CA LYS A 447 -3.98 14.08 -15.23
C LYS A 447 -2.89 13.04 -15.27
N PHE A 448 -2.75 12.34 -16.39
CA PHE A 448 -1.56 11.54 -16.66
C PHE A 448 -0.43 12.52 -17.01
N LYS A 449 0.65 12.50 -16.23
CA LYS A 449 1.92 13.11 -16.62
C LYS A 449 2.95 12.01 -16.72
#